data_AF-A0A8B3GR57-F1
#
_entry.id   AF-A0A8B3GR57-F1
#
_cell.length_a   1.000
_cell.length_b   1.000
_cell.length_c   1.000
_cell.angle_alpha   90.00
_cell.angle_beta   90.00
_cell.angle_gamma   90.00
#
_symmetry.space_group_name_H-M   'P 1'
#
loop_
_entity.id
_entity.type
_entity.pdbx_description
1 polymer ?
#
loop_
_entity_poly.entity_id
_entity_poly.type
_entity_poly.pdbx_seq_one_letter_code
_entity_poly.pdbx_strand_id
1 'polypeptide(L)'
;MDIPDQFEKLTKQQKKYKLKPFTDYYYSRKGRGFKFLRIPYWINTYGYWMRQENSHKLPKYYRVFDRGTVVMVDFGVQIASEFCGPHFAIALNRHDDKYNPVITVIPLSSKDKPWYANLGTELLERMTERFDTLESNANTSLKDTKQRVATLYERFGNGFLRSFNDEDSKILIDAGVAHDHDHLNFTITFGERNIEARHYIDRIRNAKGFDHSQSLQNYVVEIDGVLNEVDHLQDQLNYVKSIIPAMQSLITKRAKYNKPTFANTRNITTVSKLRVVKFSSMNVSENIKISDAAMQQVESKINNYI
;
A
#
# COMPACT_ATOMS: atom_id res chain seq x y z
N MET A 1 -17.93 28.19 36.09
CA MET A 1 -16.73 27.40 36.39
C MET A 1 -15.59 28.18 35.77
N ASP A 2 -14.74 28.81 36.59
CA ASP A 2 -13.65 29.63 36.07
C ASP A 2 -12.72 28.77 35.22
N ILE A 3 -12.32 29.30 34.06
CA ILE A 3 -11.36 28.64 33.19
C ILE A 3 -10.02 28.70 33.93
N PRO A 4 -9.39 27.57 34.28
CA PRO A 4 -8.10 27.61 34.96
C PRO A 4 -7.08 28.41 34.15
N ASP A 5 -6.26 29.25 34.80
CA ASP A 5 -5.28 30.17 34.18
C ASP A 5 -4.43 29.56 33.05
N GLN A 6 -4.17 28.25 33.13
CA GLN A 6 -3.43 27.49 32.12
C GLN A 6 -4.12 27.40 30.75
N PHE A 7 -5.39 27.75 30.63
CA PHE A 7 -6.17 27.73 29.40
C PHE A 7 -6.40 29.14 28.81
N GLU A 8 -5.87 30.19 29.45
CA GLU A 8 -5.91 31.54 28.88
C GLU A 8 -5.06 31.68 27.61
N LYS A 9 -5.48 32.57 26.71
CA LYS A 9 -4.79 32.81 25.45
C LYS A 9 -3.47 33.54 25.70
N LEU A 10 -2.36 32.79 25.61
CA LEU A 10 -1.02 33.33 25.77
C LEU A 10 -0.59 34.26 24.61
N THR A 11 0.09 35.33 24.95
CA THR A 11 0.86 36.18 24.00
C THR A 11 2.01 35.38 23.38
N LYS A 12 2.57 35.89 22.27
CA LYS A 12 3.73 35.28 21.61
C LYS A 12 4.94 35.15 22.55
N GLN A 13 5.17 36.16 23.40
CA GLN A 13 6.26 36.16 24.37
C GLN A 13 6.05 35.12 25.46
N GLN A 14 4.84 35.03 26.02
CA GLN A 14 4.50 34.01 27.02
C GLN A 14 4.65 32.59 26.44
N LYS A 15 4.21 32.36 25.19
CA LYS A 15 4.42 31.07 24.51
C LYS A 15 5.91 30.71 24.40
N LYS A 16 6.76 31.65 23.97
CA LYS A 16 8.21 31.45 23.88
C LYS A 16 8.82 31.14 25.25
N TYR A 17 8.41 31.87 26.29
CA TYR A 17 8.87 31.65 27.66
C TYR A 17 8.48 30.26 28.18
N LYS A 18 7.23 29.82 27.97
CA LYS A 18 6.76 28.49 28.39
C LYS A 18 7.49 27.34 27.68
N LEU A 19 7.95 27.54 26.45
CA LEU A 19 8.77 26.56 25.72
C LEU A 19 10.25 26.58 26.12
N LYS A 20 10.73 27.66 26.75
CA LYS A 20 12.14 27.88 27.05
C LYS A 20 12.78 26.73 27.85
N PRO A 21 12.19 26.22 28.95
CA PRO A 21 12.80 25.13 29.72
C PRO A 21 13.02 23.87 28.87
N PHE A 22 12.05 23.54 28.01
CA PHE A 22 12.15 22.41 27.10
C PHE A 22 13.24 22.64 26.05
N THR A 23 13.25 23.80 25.39
CA THR A 23 14.25 24.10 24.35
C THR A 23 15.65 24.15 24.92
N ASP A 24 15.84 24.78 26.08
CA ASP A 24 17.14 24.85 26.75
C ASP A 24 17.66 23.44 27.02
N TYR A 25 16.84 22.57 27.63
CA TYR A 25 17.23 21.19 27.92
C TYR A 25 17.50 20.37 26.64
N TYR A 26 16.64 20.51 25.63
CA TYR A 26 16.77 19.79 24.36
C TYR A 26 18.10 20.11 23.66
N TYR A 27 18.53 21.38 23.69
CA TYR A 27 19.79 21.81 23.08
C TYR A 27 21.01 21.74 24.01
N SER A 28 20.86 21.45 25.31
CA SER A 28 21.97 21.53 26.29
C SER A 28 23.00 20.39 26.21
N ARG A 29 23.05 19.58 25.13
CA ARG A 29 23.88 18.35 24.99
C ARG A 29 23.72 17.28 26.10
N LYS A 30 22.82 17.49 27.07
CA LYS A 30 22.60 16.59 28.23
C LYS A 30 21.60 15.46 27.91
N GLY A 31 20.66 15.68 27.00
CA GLY A 31 19.69 14.66 26.57
C GLY A 31 20.20 13.79 25.43
N ARG A 32 20.66 12.56 25.72
CA ARG A 32 21.11 11.58 24.71
C ARG A 32 20.24 10.32 24.57
N GLY A 33 19.16 10.21 25.36
CA GLY A 33 18.28 9.04 25.33
C GLY A 33 17.45 8.94 24.04
N PHE A 34 16.93 7.74 23.75
CA PHE A 34 16.07 7.47 22.58
C PHE A 34 14.95 8.51 22.38
N LYS A 35 14.30 8.93 23.47
CA LYS A 35 13.24 9.94 23.44
C LYS A 35 13.73 11.27 22.87
N PHE A 36 14.90 11.76 23.29
CA PHE A 36 15.50 13.00 22.77
C PHE A 36 15.81 12.91 21.28
N LEU A 37 16.31 11.77 20.81
CA LEU A 37 16.58 11.55 19.40
C LEU A 37 15.31 11.51 18.54
N ARG A 38 14.15 11.17 19.13
CA ARG A 38 12.86 11.06 18.43
C ARG A 38 11.97 12.28 18.54
N ILE A 39 12.19 13.15 19.52
CA ILE A 39 11.46 14.41 19.73
C ILE A 39 11.29 15.24 18.44
N PRO A 40 12.35 15.54 17.65
CA PRO A 40 12.19 16.39 16.47
C PRO A 40 11.28 15.75 15.42
N TYR A 41 11.33 14.42 15.25
CA TYR A 41 10.42 13.70 14.37
C TYR A 41 8.98 13.76 14.87
N TRP A 42 8.76 13.51 16.16
CA TRP A 42 7.44 13.55 16.78
C TRP A 42 6.81 14.94 16.68
N ILE A 43 7.54 15.99 17.08
CA ILE A 43 7.06 17.38 17.04
C ILE A 43 6.77 17.81 15.59
N ASN A 44 7.60 17.41 14.63
CA ASN A 44 7.36 17.70 13.21
C ASN A 44 6.05 17.06 12.72
N THR A 45 5.84 15.77 12.99
CA THR A 45 4.61 15.06 12.63
C THR A 45 3.38 15.66 13.32
N TYR A 46 3.47 15.96 14.61
CA TYR A 46 2.40 16.59 15.37
C TYR A 46 2.04 17.97 14.80
N GLY A 47 3.06 18.82 14.55
CA GLY A 47 2.88 20.13 13.95
C GLY A 47 2.31 20.10 12.53
N TYR A 48 2.66 19.08 11.73
CA TYR A 48 2.05 18.84 10.43
C TYR A 48 0.55 18.59 10.57
N TRP A 49 0.13 17.64 11.42
CA TRP A 49 -1.28 17.30 11.55
C TRP A 49 -2.11 18.43 12.17
N MET A 50 -1.59 19.15 13.17
CA MET A 50 -2.25 20.35 13.70
C MET A 50 -2.48 21.42 12.62
N ARG A 51 -1.53 21.57 11.68
CA ARG A 51 -1.69 22.52 10.56
C ARG A 51 -2.80 22.07 9.61
N GLN A 52 -2.88 20.78 9.30
CA GLN A 52 -3.94 20.24 8.46
C GLN A 52 -5.31 20.38 9.13
N GLU A 53 -5.40 20.12 10.44
CA GLU A 53 -6.60 20.31 11.25
C GLU A 53 -7.09 21.77 11.20
N ASN A 54 -6.22 22.73 11.54
CA ASN A 54 -6.55 24.16 11.51
C ASN A 54 -6.87 24.68 10.10
N SER A 55 -6.39 24.01 9.05
CA SER A 55 -6.65 24.37 7.65
C SER A 55 -7.85 23.63 7.07
N HIS A 56 -8.59 22.83 7.86
CA HIS A 56 -9.70 21.99 7.40
C HIS A 56 -9.31 21.02 6.27
N LYS A 57 -8.08 20.50 6.31
CA LYS A 57 -7.48 19.58 5.31
C LYS A 57 -7.34 18.15 5.81
N LEU A 58 -7.99 17.81 6.92
CA LEU A 58 -8.06 16.43 7.39
C LEU A 58 -8.90 15.58 6.42
N PRO A 59 -8.60 14.28 6.30
CA PRO A 59 -9.36 13.40 5.43
C PRO A 59 -10.82 13.30 5.91
N LYS A 60 -11.76 13.31 4.96
CA LYS A 60 -13.19 13.09 5.25
C LYS A 60 -13.50 11.65 5.67
N TYR A 61 -12.72 10.70 5.16
CA TYR A 61 -12.86 9.27 5.44
C TYR A 61 -11.54 8.69 5.92
N TYR A 62 -11.61 7.86 6.94
CA TYR A 62 -10.51 7.15 7.56
C TYR A 62 -10.52 5.68 7.17
N ARG A 63 -9.35 5.05 7.29
CA ARG A 63 -9.21 3.60 7.12
C ARG A 63 -10.00 2.88 8.22
N VAL A 64 -10.65 1.78 7.84
CA VAL A 64 -11.42 0.91 8.73
C VAL A 64 -10.54 -0.28 9.10
N PHE A 65 -10.49 -0.61 10.39
CA PHE A 65 -9.70 -1.72 10.89
C PHE A 65 -10.59 -2.73 11.59
N ASP A 66 -10.61 -3.95 11.08
CA ASP A 66 -11.25 -5.05 11.78
C ASP A 66 -10.54 -5.35 13.09
N ARG A 67 -11.30 -5.82 14.08
CA ARG A 67 -10.74 -6.30 15.35
C ARG A 67 -9.69 -7.39 15.12
N GLY A 68 -8.57 -7.31 15.83
CA GLY A 68 -7.44 -8.23 15.70
C GLY A 68 -6.43 -7.84 14.62
N THR A 69 -6.73 -6.85 13.78
CA THR A 69 -5.80 -6.35 12.75
C THR A 69 -4.53 -5.80 13.39
N VAL A 70 -3.37 -6.22 12.89
CA VAL A 70 -2.06 -5.70 13.30
C VAL A 70 -1.77 -4.41 12.55
N VAL A 71 -1.56 -3.32 13.27
CA VAL A 71 -1.28 -1.98 12.73
C VAL A 71 0.06 -1.45 13.24
N MET A 72 0.84 -0.80 12.38
CA MET A 72 2.04 -0.08 12.83
C MET A 72 1.63 1.33 13.25
N VAL A 73 1.83 1.66 14.52
CA VAL A 73 1.41 2.93 15.15
C VAL A 73 2.62 3.71 15.62
N ASP A 74 2.68 5.00 15.33
CA ASP A 74 3.61 5.92 15.99
C ASP A 74 3.02 6.41 17.33
N PHE A 75 3.47 5.79 18.43
CA PHE A 75 3.08 6.18 19.79
C PHE A 75 3.73 7.50 20.26
N GLY A 76 4.57 8.13 19.44
CA GLY A 76 5.18 9.43 19.72
C GLY A 76 6.21 9.36 20.85
N VAL A 77 6.61 10.52 21.38
CA VAL A 77 7.50 10.59 22.54
C VAL A 77 6.67 10.83 23.79
N GLN A 78 6.49 9.78 24.60
CA GLN A 78 5.69 9.82 25.82
C GLN A 78 6.51 10.06 27.08
N ILE A 79 5.85 10.30 28.21
CA ILE A 79 6.48 10.57 29.50
C ILE A 79 6.75 9.24 30.25
N ALA A 80 7.75 9.24 31.13
CA ALA A 80 8.06 8.11 32.00
C ALA A 80 8.13 6.75 31.27
N SER A 81 7.37 5.75 31.72
CA SER A 81 7.36 4.38 31.18
C SER A 81 6.17 4.11 30.24
N GLU A 82 5.46 5.16 29.80
CA GLU A 82 4.44 5.04 28.77
C GLU A 82 5.04 4.52 27.46
N PHE A 83 4.26 3.72 26.75
CA PHE A 83 4.68 3.13 25.51
C PHE A 83 4.96 4.22 24.44
N CYS A 84 6.12 4.18 23.79
CA CYS A 84 6.58 5.27 22.92
C CYS A 84 7.24 4.77 21.63
N GLY A 85 7.23 5.63 20.62
CA GLY A 85 7.82 5.40 19.30
C GLY A 85 7.04 4.41 18.41
N PRO A 86 7.53 4.17 17.18
CA PRO A 86 6.84 3.31 16.20
C PRO A 86 6.87 1.83 16.58
N HIS A 87 5.70 1.21 16.71
CA HIS A 87 5.55 -0.19 17.06
C HIS A 87 4.29 -0.80 16.45
N PHE A 88 4.31 -2.12 16.25
CA PHE A 88 3.09 -2.84 15.95
C PHE A 88 2.14 -2.82 17.15
N ALA A 89 0.85 -2.85 16.86
CA ALA A 89 -0.23 -2.90 17.83
C ALA A 89 -1.41 -3.67 17.24
N ILE A 90 -2.29 -4.20 18.08
CA ILE A 90 -3.51 -4.90 17.65
C ILE A 90 -4.71 -3.97 17.81
N ALA A 91 -5.53 -3.85 16.77
CA ALA A 91 -6.82 -3.14 16.78
C ALA A 91 -7.83 -3.85 17.69
N LEU A 92 -8.46 -3.11 18.61
CA LEU A 92 -9.39 -3.68 19.60
C LEU A 92 -10.86 -3.38 19.33
N ASN A 93 -11.18 -2.35 18.54
CA ASN A 93 -12.55 -1.95 18.24
C ASN A 93 -13.34 -3.11 17.64
N ARG A 94 -14.52 -3.41 18.21
CA ARG A 94 -15.47 -4.39 17.62
C ARG A 94 -16.20 -3.81 16.40
N HIS A 95 -16.47 -2.51 16.46
CA HIS A 95 -17.10 -1.75 15.39
C HIS A 95 -16.19 -0.56 15.08
N ASP A 96 -15.69 -0.53 13.85
CA ASP A 96 -14.94 0.59 13.32
C ASP A 96 -15.57 0.98 11.98
N ASP A 97 -15.56 2.28 11.69
CA ASP A 97 -16.15 2.81 10.46
C ASP A 97 -15.26 3.91 9.86
N LYS A 98 -15.59 4.29 8.62
CA LYS A 98 -14.81 5.25 7.84
C LYS A 98 -14.91 6.69 8.36
N TYR A 99 -15.82 6.99 9.27
CA TYR A 99 -15.98 8.32 9.87
C TYR A 99 -15.28 8.43 11.22
N ASN A 100 -15.03 7.31 11.89
CA ASN A 100 -14.30 7.26 13.15
C ASN A 100 -12.81 7.61 12.94
N PRO A 101 -12.30 8.74 13.50
CA PRO A 101 -10.93 9.20 13.29
C PRO A 101 -9.90 8.54 14.22
N VAL A 102 -10.36 7.72 15.18
CA VAL A 102 -9.53 7.12 16.22
C VAL A 102 -9.68 5.60 16.27
N ILE A 103 -8.69 4.92 16.84
CA ILE A 103 -8.71 3.47 17.05
C ILE A 103 -8.10 3.13 18.40
N THR A 104 -8.76 2.23 19.14
CA THR A 104 -8.22 1.65 20.37
C THR A 104 -7.31 0.49 20.02
N VAL A 105 -6.08 0.52 20.52
CA VAL A 105 -5.05 -0.46 20.19
C VAL A 105 -4.34 -0.96 21.44
N ILE A 106 -3.80 -2.17 21.36
CA ILE A 106 -2.86 -2.73 22.33
C ILE A 106 -1.47 -2.89 21.68
N PRO A 107 -0.42 -2.23 22.19
CA PRO A 107 0.91 -2.33 21.58
C PRO A 107 1.52 -3.72 21.73
N LEU A 108 2.28 -4.13 20.72
CA LEU A 108 3.08 -5.35 20.74
C LEU A 108 4.51 -5.08 21.23
N SER A 109 5.07 -6.04 21.96
CA SER A 109 6.41 -5.98 22.52
C SER A 109 7.13 -7.32 22.35
N SER A 110 8.45 -7.28 22.21
CA SER A 110 9.31 -8.47 22.26
C SER A 110 9.79 -8.80 23.68
N LYS A 111 9.25 -8.13 24.70
CA LYS A 111 9.65 -8.30 26.10
C LYS A 111 8.58 -9.10 26.83
N ASP A 112 9.01 -10.17 27.48
CA ASP A 112 8.15 -10.94 28.37
C ASP A 112 7.97 -10.20 29.70
N LYS A 113 6.72 -10.08 30.16
CA LYS A 113 6.36 -9.54 31.46
C LYS A 113 5.12 -10.26 31.99
N PRO A 114 5.00 -10.45 33.32
CA PRO A 114 3.90 -11.21 33.91
C PRO A 114 2.50 -10.69 33.56
N TRP A 115 2.35 -9.40 33.31
CA TRP A 115 1.08 -8.77 32.96
C TRP A 115 0.81 -8.74 31.45
N TYR A 116 1.78 -9.05 30.59
CA TYR A 116 1.54 -9.08 29.13
C TYR A 116 0.82 -10.36 28.71
N ALA A 117 0.06 -10.28 27.62
CA ALA A 117 -0.49 -11.48 26.98
C ALA A 117 0.60 -12.09 26.11
N ASN A 118 0.98 -13.33 26.37
CA ASN A 118 1.97 -14.04 25.56
C ASN A 118 1.30 -14.56 24.28
N LEU A 119 1.72 -14.03 23.13
CA LEU A 119 1.21 -14.45 21.81
C LEU A 119 2.18 -15.41 21.10
N GLY A 120 3.29 -15.79 21.75
CA GLY A 120 4.28 -16.69 21.18
C GLY A 120 4.77 -16.23 19.81
N THR A 121 4.68 -17.12 18.82
CA THR A 121 5.10 -16.90 17.44
C THR A 121 3.99 -16.37 16.53
N GLU A 122 2.80 -16.03 17.07
CA GLU A 122 1.62 -15.61 16.30
C GLU A 122 1.94 -14.54 15.24
N LEU A 123 2.61 -13.45 15.61
CA LEU A 123 2.96 -12.39 14.66
C LEU A 123 3.88 -12.91 13.54
N LEU A 124 4.82 -13.79 13.89
CA LEU A 124 5.77 -14.37 12.94
C LEU A 124 5.09 -15.35 11.98
N GLU A 125 4.21 -16.20 12.49
CA GLU A 125 3.42 -17.16 11.72
C GLU A 125 2.54 -16.44 10.71
N ARG A 126 1.78 -15.43 11.14
CA ARG A 126 0.95 -14.64 10.23
C ARG A 126 1.78 -13.90 9.18
N MET A 127 3.00 -13.45 9.51
CA MET A 127 3.91 -12.85 8.52
C MET A 127 4.37 -13.88 7.50
N THR A 128 4.64 -15.11 7.92
CA THR A 128 5.01 -16.23 7.04
C THR A 128 3.85 -16.60 6.12
N GLU A 129 2.64 -16.78 6.65
CA GLU A 129 1.45 -17.09 5.84
C GLU A 129 1.18 -16.01 4.77
N ARG A 130 1.36 -14.73 5.13
CA ARG A 130 1.24 -13.63 4.18
C ARG A 130 2.32 -13.71 3.11
N PHE A 131 3.55 -14.06 3.47
CA PHE A 131 4.65 -14.24 2.52
C PHE A 131 4.33 -15.39 1.54
N ASP A 132 3.93 -16.54 2.05
CA ASP A 132 3.60 -17.73 1.24
C ASP A 132 2.44 -17.44 0.28
N THR A 133 1.44 -16.69 0.74
CA THR A 133 0.31 -16.23 -0.10
C THR A 133 0.78 -15.32 -1.23
N LEU A 134 1.66 -14.35 -0.94
CA LEU A 134 2.21 -13.44 -1.95
C LEU A 134 3.08 -14.20 -2.97
N GLU A 135 3.88 -15.15 -2.51
CA GLU A 135 4.70 -16.01 -3.35
C GLU A 135 3.83 -16.89 -4.28
N SER A 136 2.82 -17.55 -3.72
CA SER A 136 1.87 -18.38 -4.48
C SER A 136 1.14 -17.58 -5.57
N ASN A 137 0.67 -16.38 -5.22
CA ASN A 137 0.00 -15.47 -6.16
C ASN A 137 0.95 -15.00 -7.27
N ALA A 138 2.19 -14.64 -6.92
CA ALA A 138 3.20 -14.24 -7.90
C ALA A 138 3.55 -15.39 -8.85
N ASN A 139 3.73 -16.60 -8.33
CA ASN A 139 4.05 -17.79 -9.12
C ASN A 139 2.90 -18.17 -10.06
N THR A 140 1.66 -18.11 -9.58
CA THR A 140 0.46 -18.34 -10.41
C THR A 140 0.38 -17.30 -11.52
N SER A 141 0.47 -16.01 -11.19
CA SER A 141 0.43 -14.93 -12.17
C SER A 141 1.55 -15.07 -13.21
N LEU A 142 2.76 -15.46 -12.79
CA LEU A 142 3.89 -15.66 -13.71
C LEU A 142 3.69 -16.87 -14.61
N LYS A 143 3.15 -17.97 -14.09
CA LYS A 143 2.82 -19.17 -14.87
C LYS A 143 1.78 -18.83 -15.94
N ASP A 144 0.70 -18.17 -15.56
CA ASP A 144 -0.38 -17.79 -16.47
C ASP A 144 0.13 -16.81 -17.54
N THR A 145 0.94 -15.83 -17.14
CA THR A 145 1.56 -14.87 -18.08
C THR A 145 2.45 -15.61 -19.08
N LYS A 146 3.32 -16.52 -18.62
CA LYS A 146 4.19 -17.31 -19.51
C LYS A 146 3.38 -18.16 -20.49
N GLN A 147 2.32 -18.81 -20.03
CA GLN A 147 1.47 -19.63 -20.89
C GLN A 147 0.79 -18.78 -21.97
N ARG A 148 0.23 -17.62 -21.60
CA ARG A 148 -0.44 -16.73 -22.55
C ARG A 148 0.52 -16.10 -23.56
N VAL A 149 1.71 -15.71 -23.11
CA VAL A 149 2.79 -15.25 -24.01
C VAL A 149 3.17 -16.35 -25.00
N ALA A 150 3.31 -17.60 -24.54
CA ALA A 150 3.58 -18.73 -25.43
C ALA A 150 2.46 -18.94 -26.45
N THR A 151 1.18 -18.88 -26.05
CA THR A 151 0.04 -18.98 -26.96
C THR A 151 0.02 -17.85 -27.99
N LEU A 152 0.35 -16.61 -27.58
CA LEU A 152 0.47 -15.50 -28.53
C LEU A 152 1.61 -15.75 -29.53
N TYR A 153 2.76 -16.23 -29.06
CA TYR A 153 3.89 -16.55 -29.91
C TYR A 153 3.61 -17.73 -30.86
N GLU A 154 2.87 -18.75 -30.42
CA GLU A 154 2.43 -19.85 -31.29
C GLU A 154 1.47 -19.37 -32.38
N ARG A 155 0.57 -18.44 -32.05
CA ARG A 155 -0.41 -17.89 -32.99
C ARG A 155 0.20 -16.93 -34.00
N PHE A 156 1.18 -16.13 -33.60
CA PHE A 156 1.65 -14.98 -34.38
C PHE A 156 3.16 -14.99 -34.69
N GLY A 157 3.94 -15.92 -34.13
CA GLY A 157 5.39 -15.98 -34.33
C GLY A 157 6.08 -14.64 -34.02
N ASN A 158 6.89 -14.18 -34.98
CA ASN A 158 7.63 -12.92 -34.88
C ASN A 158 6.87 -11.70 -35.45
N GLY A 159 5.65 -11.87 -35.95
CA GLY A 159 4.91 -10.76 -36.56
C GLY A 159 3.60 -11.17 -37.24
N PHE A 160 2.71 -10.19 -37.40
CA PHE A 160 1.42 -10.40 -38.05
C PHE A 160 1.53 -10.14 -39.56
N LEU A 161 1.55 -11.20 -40.37
CA LEU A 161 1.49 -11.13 -41.83
C LEU A 161 0.06 -11.39 -42.31
N ARG A 162 -0.56 -10.42 -42.97
CA ARG A 162 -1.88 -10.59 -43.62
C ARG A 162 -1.88 -9.94 -45.00
N SER A 163 -2.30 -10.70 -45.99
CA SER A 163 -2.60 -10.19 -47.32
C SER A 163 -4.03 -9.64 -47.37
N PHE A 164 -4.19 -8.53 -48.08
CA PHE A 164 -5.47 -7.90 -48.35
C PHE A 164 -5.78 -8.00 -49.85
N ASN A 165 -7.06 -8.02 -50.22
CA ASN A 165 -7.46 -7.97 -51.63
C ASN A 165 -7.25 -6.54 -52.21
N ASP A 166 -7.43 -6.37 -53.51
CA ASP A 166 -7.20 -5.09 -54.18
C ASP A 166 -8.08 -3.95 -53.64
N GLU A 167 -9.33 -4.27 -53.27
CA GLU A 167 -10.29 -3.30 -52.74
C GLU A 167 -9.90 -2.81 -51.33
N ASP A 168 -9.58 -3.75 -50.44
CA ASP A 168 -9.05 -3.48 -49.10
C ASP A 168 -7.74 -2.70 -49.17
N SER A 169 -6.84 -3.09 -50.09
CA SER A 169 -5.56 -2.41 -50.29
C SER A 169 -5.76 -0.96 -50.71
N LYS A 170 -6.72 -0.68 -51.58
CA LYS A 170 -7.07 0.69 -51.98
C LYS A 170 -7.62 1.51 -50.81
N ILE A 171 -8.50 0.92 -49.99
CA ILE A 171 -9.02 1.57 -48.77
C ILE A 171 -7.86 1.97 -47.83
N LEU A 172 -6.90 1.06 -47.62
CA LEU A 172 -5.74 1.30 -46.78
C LEU A 172 -4.82 2.40 -47.35
N ILE A 173 -4.59 2.41 -48.66
CA ILE A 173 -3.80 3.45 -49.35
C ILE A 173 -4.47 4.82 -49.23
N ASP A 174 -5.78 4.91 -49.51
CA ASP A 174 -6.53 6.15 -49.46
C ASP A 174 -6.62 6.72 -48.02
N ALA A 175 -6.59 5.86 -47.01
CA ALA A 175 -6.48 6.24 -45.60
C ALA A 175 -5.05 6.63 -45.16
N GLY A 176 -4.09 6.56 -46.09
CA GLY A 176 -2.66 6.80 -45.87
C GLY A 176 -1.98 5.75 -44.99
N VAL A 177 -2.70 4.69 -44.60
CA VAL A 177 -2.15 3.52 -43.87
C VAL A 177 -1.07 2.85 -44.74
N ALA A 178 -1.32 2.94 -46.05
CA ALA A 178 -0.53 2.63 -47.23
C ALA A 178 0.93 3.11 -47.34
N HIS A 179 1.35 4.15 -46.60
CA HIS A 179 2.57 4.90 -46.94
C HIS A 179 3.61 4.96 -45.82
N ASP A 180 3.23 4.58 -44.60
CA ASP A 180 4.10 4.73 -43.44
C ASP A 180 4.89 3.46 -43.10
N HIS A 181 4.39 2.25 -43.42
CA HIS A 181 5.04 0.97 -43.12
C HIS A 181 4.76 -0.03 -44.24
N ASP A 182 5.77 -0.77 -44.69
CA ASP A 182 5.62 -1.95 -45.55
C ASP A 182 4.51 -2.85 -44.97
N HIS A 183 3.38 -3.02 -45.67
CA HIS A 183 2.06 -3.44 -45.16
C HIS A 183 1.97 -4.88 -44.62
N LEU A 184 3.11 -5.45 -44.28
CA LEU A 184 3.30 -6.86 -43.99
C LEU A 184 3.91 -7.08 -42.60
N ASN A 185 4.46 -6.05 -41.94
CA ASN A 185 5.14 -6.24 -40.66
C ASN A 185 4.56 -5.36 -39.55
N PHE A 186 3.57 -5.89 -38.83
CA PHE A 186 3.16 -5.33 -37.54
C PHE A 186 4.03 -5.93 -36.44
N THR A 187 5.01 -5.17 -35.96
CA THR A 187 5.82 -5.58 -34.80
C THR A 187 5.09 -5.14 -33.54
N ILE A 188 4.49 -6.09 -32.82
CA ILE A 188 3.95 -5.83 -31.48
C ILE A 188 5.11 -5.89 -30.50
N THR A 189 5.44 -4.76 -29.91
CA THR A 189 6.48 -4.69 -28.89
C THR A 189 5.91 -4.98 -27.51
N PHE A 190 6.55 -5.90 -26.78
CA PHE A 190 6.23 -6.19 -25.38
C PHE A 190 7.02 -5.23 -24.49
N GLY A 191 6.35 -4.43 -23.66
CA GLY A 191 7.02 -3.59 -22.65
C GLY A 191 6.40 -2.20 -22.45
N GLU A 192 5.84 -1.61 -23.50
CA GLU A 192 5.13 -0.32 -23.48
C GLU A 192 3.75 -0.49 -24.12
N ARG A 193 2.79 0.37 -23.74
CA ARG A 193 1.50 0.37 -24.44
C ARG A 193 1.77 0.69 -25.90
N ASN A 194 1.36 -0.18 -26.81
CA ASN A 194 1.65 -0.07 -28.23
C ASN A 194 0.81 1.07 -28.86
N ILE A 195 1.18 2.32 -28.58
CA ILE A 195 0.44 3.53 -28.98
C ILE A 195 0.39 3.66 -30.51
N GLU A 196 1.51 3.41 -31.19
CA GLU A 196 1.61 3.47 -32.66
C GLU A 196 0.71 2.43 -33.33
N ALA A 197 0.74 1.20 -32.83
CA ALA A 197 -0.14 0.11 -33.24
C ALA A 197 -1.62 0.48 -33.11
N ARG A 198 -2.01 1.11 -32.00
CA ARG A 198 -3.39 1.57 -31.77
C ARG A 198 -3.77 2.69 -32.74
N HIS A 199 -2.88 3.66 -32.97
CA HIS A 199 -3.11 4.70 -33.98
C HIS A 199 -3.26 4.13 -35.40
N TYR A 200 -2.46 3.13 -35.75
CA TYR A 200 -2.58 2.43 -37.02
C TYR A 200 -3.95 1.77 -37.19
N ILE A 201 -4.39 1.03 -36.18
CA ILE A 201 -5.71 0.38 -36.18
C ILE A 201 -6.86 1.39 -36.19
N ASP A 202 -6.73 2.51 -35.46
CA ASP A 202 -7.71 3.59 -35.49
C ASP A 202 -7.83 4.22 -36.89
N ARG A 203 -6.72 4.38 -37.62
CA ARG A 203 -6.76 4.88 -39.00
C ARG A 203 -7.50 3.93 -39.94
N ILE A 204 -7.29 2.62 -39.80
CA ILE A 204 -8.03 1.60 -40.57
C ILE A 204 -9.52 1.68 -40.24
N ARG A 205 -9.86 1.73 -38.94
CA ARG A 205 -11.25 1.80 -38.48
C ARG A 205 -12.00 3.03 -39.02
N ASN A 206 -11.29 4.15 -39.22
CA ASN A 206 -11.85 5.40 -39.73
C ASN A 206 -11.69 5.57 -41.25
N ALA A 207 -11.18 4.56 -41.97
CA ALA A 207 -10.98 4.63 -43.40
C ALA A 207 -12.31 4.67 -44.17
N LYS A 208 -12.39 5.51 -45.21
CA LYS A 208 -13.57 5.55 -46.08
C LYS A 208 -13.71 4.21 -46.81
N GLY A 209 -14.83 3.53 -46.64
CA GLY A 209 -15.09 2.20 -47.21
C GLY A 209 -14.90 1.04 -46.24
N PHE A 210 -14.38 1.28 -45.02
CA PHE A 210 -14.20 0.27 -43.98
C PHE A 210 -15.50 -0.52 -43.67
N ASP A 211 -16.64 0.16 -43.59
CA ASP A 211 -17.94 -0.46 -43.30
C ASP A 211 -18.37 -1.49 -44.36
N HIS A 212 -17.81 -1.43 -45.56
CA HIS A 212 -18.11 -2.34 -46.67
C HIS A 212 -17.11 -3.51 -46.75
N SER A 213 -16.03 -3.51 -45.96
CA SER A 213 -15.04 -4.57 -45.93
C SER A 213 -15.09 -5.39 -44.64
N GLN A 214 -15.66 -6.60 -44.75
CA GLN A 214 -15.65 -7.57 -43.64
C GLN A 214 -14.22 -8.03 -43.28
N SER A 215 -13.33 -8.08 -44.26
CA SER A 215 -11.93 -8.48 -44.10
C SER A 215 -11.17 -7.48 -43.20
N LEU A 216 -11.31 -6.19 -43.46
CA LEU A 216 -10.73 -5.12 -42.64
C LEU A 216 -11.35 -5.08 -41.24
N GLN A 217 -12.67 -5.25 -41.13
CA GLN A 217 -13.36 -5.31 -39.83
C GLN A 217 -12.84 -6.47 -38.97
N ASN A 218 -12.72 -7.66 -39.55
CA ASN A 218 -12.18 -8.84 -38.84
C ASN A 218 -10.73 -8.62 -38.41
N TYR A 219 -9.91 -8.00 -39.27
CA TYR A 219 -8.53 -7.68 -38.95
C TYR A 219 -8.41 -6.69 -37.78
N VAL A 220 -9.19 -5.60 -37.78
CA VAL A 220 -9.23 -4.62 -36.69
C VAL A 220 -9.63 -5.30 -35.37
N VAL A 221 -10.69 -6.10 -35.38
CA VAL A 221 -11.15 -6.83 -34.18
C VAL A 221 -10.08 -7.78 -33.65
N GLU A 222 -9.39 -8.51 -34.54
CA GLU A 222 -8.33 -9.44 -34.15
C GLU A 222 -7.16 -8.69 -33.50
N ILE A 223 -6.65 -7.63 -34.13
CA ILE A 223 -5.51 -6.86 -33.60
C ILE A 223 -5.87 -6.14 -32.31
N ASP A 224 -7.06 -5.54 -32.21
CA ASP A 224 -7.53 -4.94 -30.95
C ASP A 224 -7.53 -5.97 -29.81
N GLY A 225 -7.99 -7.19 -30.10
CA GLY A 225 -7.95 -8.30 -29.15
C GLY A 225 -6.53 -8.60 -28.67
N VAL A 226 -5.57 -8.70 -29.61
CA VAL A 226 -4.16 -8.95 -29.28
C VAL A 226 -3.56 -7.81 -28.48
N LEU A 227 -3.79 -6.55 -28.87
CA LEU A 227 -3.26 -5.38 -28.16
C LEU A 227 -3.78 -5.29 -26.74
N ASN A 228 -5.07 -5.60 -26.53
CA ASN A 228 -5.67 -5.64 -25.20
C ASN A 228 -5.11 -6.79 -24.35
N GLU A 229 -4.84 -7.94 -24.96
CA GLU A 229 -4.19 -9.06 -24.26
C GLU A 229 -2.75 -8.73 -23.87
N VAL A 230 -1.97 -8.12 -24.75
CA VAL A 230 -0.59 -7.68 -24.45
C VAL A 230 -0.57 -6.64 -23.33
N ASP A 231 -1.47 -5.66 -23.34
CA ASP A 231 -1.60 -4.67 -22.26
C ASP A 231 -1.92 -5.36 -20.92
N HIS A 232 -2.84 -6.32 -20.92
CA HIS A 232 -3.18 -7.08 -19.72
C HIS A 232 -1.99 -7.90 -19.20
N LEU A 233 -1.24 -8.56 -20.09
CA LEU A 233 -0.03 -9.31 -19.71
C LEU A 233 1.05 -8.37 -19.13
N GLN A 234 1.18 -7.16 -19.67
CA GLN A 234 2.07 -6.15 -19.14
C GLN A 234 1.65 -5.71 -17.72
N ASP A 235 0.36 -5.52 -17.47
CA ASP A 235 -0.17 -5.20 -16.15
C ASP A 235 0.08 -6.34 -15.15
N GLN A 236 -0.12 -7.60 -15.56
CA GLN A 236 0.22 -8.77 -14.75
C GLN A 236 1.72 -8.82 -14.41
N LEU A 237 2.60 -8.55 -15.38
CA LEU A 237 4.04 -8.50 -15.17
C LEU A 237 4.44 -7.37 -14.22
N ASN A 238 3.83 -6.19 -14.37
CA ASN A 238 4.05 -5.04 -13.49
C ASN A 238 3.61 -5.34 -12.04
N TYR A 239 2.48 -6.04 -11.89
CA TYR A 239 2.02 -6.53 -10.59
C TYR A 239 3.04 -7.48 -9.97
N VAL A 240 3.52 -8.50 -10.70
CA VAL A 240 4.55 -9.43 -10.20
C VAL A 240 5.84 -8.70 -9.82
N LYS A 241 6.31 -7.75 -10.64
CA LYS A 241 7.47 -6.90 -10.31
C LYS A 241 7.27 -6.12 -9.02
N SER A 242 6.05 -5.64 -8.74
CA SER A 242 5.74 -4.91 -7.50
C SER A 242 5.74 -5.80 -6.25
N ILE A 243 5.53 -7.12 -6.39
CA ILE A 243 5.57 -8.07 -5.26
C ILE A 243 7.00 -8.30 -4.77
N ILE A 244 8.00 -8.27 -5.65
CA ILE A 244 9.41 -8.50 -5.28
C ILE A 244 9.88 -7.60 -4.11
N PRO A 245 9.77 -6.26 -4.18
CA PRO A 245 10.16 -5.39 -3.06
C PRO A 245 9.29 -5.60 -1.81
N ALA A 246 8.03 -6.02 -1.97
CA ALA A 246 7.15 -6.38 -0.87
C ALA A 246 7.69 -7.58 -0.08
N MET A 247 8.01 -8.66 -0.79
CA MET A 247 8.58 -9.87 -0.23
C MET A 247 9.90 -9.58 0.48
N GLN A 248 10.79 -8.77 -0.12
CA GLN A 248 12.04 -8.33 0.53
C GLN A 248 11.79 -7.55 1.83
N SER A 249 10.80 -6.66 1.85
CA SER A 249 10.40 -5.94 3.06
C SER A 249 9.92 -6.89 4.17
N LEU A 250 9.11 -7.89 3.81
CA LEU A 250 8.61 -8.90 4.74
C LEU A 250 9.75 -9.77 5.28
N ILE A 251 10.68 -10.23 4.45
CA ILE A 251 11.87 -10.98 4.89
C ILE A 251 12.69 -10.18 5.89
N THR A 252 12.93 -8.90 5.60
CA THR A 252 13.69 -8.00 6.49
C THR A 252 12.97 -7.82 7.84
N LYS A 253 11.65 -7.65 7.82
CA LYS A 253 10.84 -7.55 9.04
C LYS A 253 10.83 -8.87 9.81
N ARG A 254 10.69 -10.01 9.14
CA ARG A 254 10.75 -11.34 9.75
C ARG A 254 12.07 -11.53 10.50
N ALA A 255 13.20 -11.18 9.86
CA ALA A 255 14.51 -11.25 10.49
C ALA A 255 14.63 -10.33 11.73
N LYS A 256 14.01 -9.14 11.67
CA LYS A 256 14.00 -8.17 12.78
C LYS A 256 13.05 -8.55 13.93
N TYR A 257 11.90 -9.14 13.62
CA TYR A 257 10.82 -9.48 14.54
C TYR A 257 10.70 -11.00 14.72
N ASN A 258 11.84 -11.67 14.93
CA ASN A 258 11.95 -13.13 15.08
C ASN A 258 11.80 -13.63 16.52
N LYS A 259 11.43 -12.75 17.46
CA LYS A 259 11.27 -13.07 18.88
C LYS A 259 9.80 -13.34 19.21
N PRO A 260 9.52 -14.10 20.28
CA PRO A 260 8.17 -14.19 20.81
C PRO A 260 7.55 -12.81 21.01
N THR A 261 6.28 -12.70 20.65
CA THR A 261 5.53 -11.46 20.67
C THR A 261 4.56 -11.46 21.86
N PHE A 262 4.46 -10.31 22.52
CA PHE A 262 3.64 -10.12 23.69
C PHE A 262 2.77 -8.88 23.51
N ALA A 263 1.50 -8.94 23.90
CA ALA A 263 0.62 -7.78 23.92
C ALA A 263 0.72 -7.04 25.26
N ASN A 264 1.05 -5.75 25.21
CA ASN A 264 1.22 -4.90 26.39
C ASN A 264 -0.14 -4.39 26.90
N THR A 265 -0.83 -5.24 27.65
CA THR A 265 -2.17 -4.99 28.23
C THR A 265 -2.25 -3.77 29.15
N ARG A 266 -1.12 -3.30 29.70
CA ARG A 266 -1.07 -2.08 30.53
C ARG A 266 -1.06 -0.77 29.73
N ASN A 267 -0.82 -0.83 28.42
CA ASN A 267 -0.74 0.34 27.56
C ASN A 267 -1.81 0.32 26.47
N ILE A 268 -2.99 -0.23 26.77
CA ILE A 268 -4.16 -0.06 25.92
C ILE A 268 -4.43 1.44 25.79
N THR A 269 -4.52 1.91 24.56
CA THR A 269 -4.66 3.34 24.32
C THR A 269 -5.43 3.61 23.04
N THR A 270 -6.10 4.76 22.99
CA THR A 270 -6.75 5.26 21.79
C THR A 270 -5.81 6.21 21.07
N VAL A 271 -5.58 5.98 19.78
CA VAL A 271 -4.75 6.82 18.93
C VAL A 271 -5.55 7.35 17.76
N SER A 272 -5.18 8.53 17.25
CA SER A 272 -5.68 8.99 15.95
C SER A 272 -5.20 8.03 14.85
N LYS A 273 -6.09 7.68 13.91
CA LYS A 273 -5.77 6.87 12.73
C LYS A 273 -4.74 7.54 11.80
N LEU A 274 -4.51 8.85 11.96
CA LEU A 274 -3.44 9.60 11.29
C LEU A 274 -2.03 9.21 11.77
N ARG A 275 -1.94 8.56 12.95
CA ARG A 275 -0.69 8.04 13.54
C ARG A 275 -0.40 6.58 13.15
N VAL A 276 -1.35 5.93 12.48
CA VAL A 276 -1.15 4.60 11.89
C VAL A 276 -0.37 4.80 10.59
N VAL A 277 0.73 4.06 10.40
CA VAL A 277 1.53 4.11 9.17
C VAL A 277 0.65 3.82 7.96
N LYS A 278 0.94 4.47 6.83
CA LYS A 278 0.13 4.34 5.61
C LYS A 278 0.07 2.89 5.13
N PHE A 279 -1.12 2.49 4.69
CA PHE A 279 -1.37 1.18 4.10
C PHE A 279 -0.45 0.96 2.92
N SER A 280 0.05 -0.26 2.82
CA SER A 280 0.61 -0.80 1.59
C SER A 280 0.33 -2.28 1.59
N SER A 281 -0.17 -2.83 0.49
CA SER A 281 -0.32 -4.28 0.29
C SER A 281 1.00 -5.06 0.55
N MET A 282 2.11 -4.33 0.56
CA MET A 282 3.47 -4.80 0.71
C MET A 282 4.01 -4.78 2.15
N ASN A 283 3.26 -4.27 3.13
CA ASN A 283 3.73 -4.18 4.51
C ASN A 283 2.93 -5.10 5.46
N VAL A 284 3.37 -5.20 6.72
CA VAL A 284 2.69 -6.03 7.74
C VAL A 284 1.44 -5.34 8.27
N SER A 285 1.46 -4.00 8.35
CA SER A 285 0.34 -3.21 8.86
C SER A 285 -0.88 -3.48 7.99
N GLU A 286 -2.02 -3.79 8.61
CA GLU A 286 -3.32 -4.00 7.95
C GLU A 286 -3.44 -5.23 7.06
N ASN A 287 -2.34 -5.89 6.69
CA ASN A 287 -2.39 -7.14 5.90
C ASN A 287 -2.33 -8.39 6.77
N ILE A 288 -2.24 -8.23 8.09
CA ILE A 288 -2.15 -9.31 9.06
C ILE A 288 -3.19 -9.08 10.16
N LYS A 289 -3.85 -10.15 10.54
CA LYS A 289 -4.76 -10.23 11.68
C LYS A 289 -4.32 -11.40 12.55
N ILE A 290 -4.32 -11.19 13.87
CA ILE A 290 -4.03 -12.28 14.79
C ILE A 290 -5.21 -13.25 14.89
N SER A 291 -4.92 -14.51 15.23
CA SER A 291 -5.94 -15.56 15.39
C SER A 291 -6.95 -15.22 16.49
N ASP A 292 -8.14 -15.80 16.39
CA ASP A 292 -9.17 -15.67 17.43
C ASP A 292 -8.69 -16.22 18.78
N ALA A 293 -7.90 -17.31 18.77
CA ALA A 293 -7.26 -17.84 19.96
C ALA A 293 -6.29 -16.83 20.60
N ALA A 294 -5.45 -16.17 19.80
CA ALA A 294 -4.58 -15.11 20.28
C ALA A 294 -5.39 -13.90 20.81
N MET A 295 -6.50 -13.53 20.15
CA MET A 295 -7.38 -12.47 20.65
C MET A 295 -8.02 -12.83 21.99
N GLN A 296 -8.46 -14.08 22.18
CA GLN A 296 -9.00 -14.55 23.45
C GLN A 296 -7.95 -14.53 24.57
N GLN A 297 -6.69 -14.86 24.27
CA GLN A 297 -5.59 -14.73 25.22
C GLN A 297 -5.37 -13.27 25.63
N VAL A 298 -5.41 -12.33 24.67
CA VAL A 298 -5.35 -10.90 24.96
C VAL A 298 -6.50 -10.49 25.88
N GLU A 299 -7.74 -10.83 25.54
CA GLU A 299 -8.93 -10.49 26.33
C GLU A 299 -8.87 -11.05 27.76
N SER A 300 -8.54 -12.33 27.90
CA SER A 300 -8.38 -12.97 29.21
C SER A 300 -7.33 -12.24 30.05
N LYS A 301 -6.21 -11.84 29.44
CA LYS A 301 -5.17 -11.09 30.15
C LYS A 301 -5.62 -9.68 30.54
N ILE A 302 -6.42 -9.02 29.72
CA ILE A 302 -7.00 -7.71 30.02
C ILE A 302 -7.98 -7.82 31.19
N ASN A 303 -8.90 -8.78 31.16
CA ASN A 303 -9.90 -9.00 32.22
C ASN A 303 -9.29 -9.44 33.56
N ASN A 304 -8.11 -10.06 33.53
CA ASN A 304 -7.36 -10.38 34.75
C ASN A 304 -6.58 -9.18 35.32
N TYR A 305 -6.47 -8.09 34.54
CA TYR A 305 -5.69 -6.91 34.92
C TYR A 305 -6.56 -5.71 35.30
N ILE A 306 -7.68 -5.49 34.59
CA ILE A 306 -8.67 -4.43 34.82
C ILE A 306 -9.81 -5.00 35.65
#